data_AF-A0A419SAU1-F1
#
_entry.id   AF-A0A419SAU1-F1
#
_cell.length_a   1.000
_cell.length_b   1.000
_cell.length_c   1.000
_cell.angle_alpha   90.00
_cell.angle_beta   90.00
_cell.angle_gamma   90.00
#
_symmetry.space_group_name_H-M   'P 1'
#
loop_
_entity.id
_entity.type
_entity.pdbx_description
1 polymer ?
#
loop_
_entity_poly.entity_id
_entity_poly.type
_entity_poly.pdbx_seq_one_letter_code
_entity_poly.pdbx_strand_id
1 'polypeptide(L)'
;MLNADKITLISLFVLSFVVNLALIDSYIIPKKNESDKIVAYSAIEQNTAFRFGQPTKTYLGFRFFTKKSYKFSLEQTFIENPEITISTSRIFRNVTNVYNQNGNYSEQLISGMNGINLYVFLILSISSIVSILVLTLNGNISNTTFSSIVTFHLFMIFIATVIYFMV
;
A
#
# COMPACT_ATOMS: atom_id res chain seq x y z
N MET A 1 30.14 -9.11 16.80
CA MET A 1 29.74 -8.17 15.73
C MET A 1 30.65 -6.97 15.79
N LEU A 2 31.30 -6.62 14.67
CA LEU A 2 32.00 -5.35 14.53
C LEU A 2 30.98 -4.19 14.63
N ASN A 3 31.47 -2.99 14.95
CA ASN A 3 30.61 -1.81 15.12
C ASN A 3 29.77 -1.52 13.85
N ALA A 4 30.34 -1.77 12.67
CA ALA A 4 29.68 -1.63 11.36
C ALA A 4 28.52 -2.64 11.16
N ASP A 5 28.68 -3.89 11.60
CA ASP A 5 27.63 -4.91 11.49
C ASP A 5 26.43 -4.54 12.37
N LYS A 6 26.72 -3.97 13.55
CA LYS A 6 25.68 -3.52 14.49
C LYS A 6 24.89 -2.35 13.94
N ILE A 7 25.57 -1.38 13.31
CA ILE A 7 24.92 -0.26 12.62
C ILE A 7 24.06 -0.75 11.45
N THR A 8 24.55 -1.74 10.69
CA THR A 8 23.81 -2.31 9.57
C THR A 8 22.54 -3.04 10.06
N LEU A 9 22.66 -3.84 11.11
CA LEU A 9 21.51 -4.51 11.73
C LEU A 9 20.45 -3.50 12.21
N ILE A 10 20.86 -2.44 12.90
CA ILE A 10 19.94 -1.39 13.35
C ILE A 10 19.24 -0.73 12.15
N SER A 11 20.00 -0.42 11.09
CA SER A 11 19.46 0.16 9.87
C SER A 11 18.41 -0.74 9.22
N LEU A 12 18.69 -2.04 9.11
CA LEU A 12 17.74 -3.03 8.57
C LEU A 12 16.48 -3.14 9.42
N PHE A 13 16.61 -3.10 10.75
CA PHE A 13 15.48 -3.13 11.66
C PHE A 13 14.58 -1.90 11.50
N VAL A 14 15.17 -0.69 11.49
CA VAL A 14 14.43 0.56 11.28
C VAL A 14 13.71 0.54 9.94
N LEU A 15 14.39 0.08 8.89
CA LEU A 15 13.87 0.03 7.54
C LEU A 15 12.72 -0.97 7.39
N SER A 16 12.88 -2.17 7.95
CA SER A 16 11.80 -3.14 8.05
C SER A 16 10.61 -2.57 8.83
N PHE A 17 10.85 -1.90 9.95
CA PHE A 17 9.81 -1.28 10.76
C PHE A 17 9.02 -0.22 9.99
N VAL A 18 9.70 0.67 9.25
CA VAL A 18 9.05 1.70 8.43
C VAL A 18 8.16 1.10 7.35
N VAL A 19 8.62 0.05 6.66
CA VAL A 19 7.81 -0.64 5.65
C VAL A 19 6.58 -1.30 6.30
N ASN A 20 6.78 -1.98 7.42
CA ASN A 20 5.68 -2.63 8.15
C ASN A 20 4.68 -1.63 8.77
N LEU A 21 5.10 -0.38 9.02
CA LEU A 21 4.25 0.65 9.59
C LEU A 21 3.00 0.91 8.74
N ALA A 22 3.09 0.76 7.42
CA ALA A 22 1.96 0.88 6.51
C ALA A 22 0.86 -0.17 6.79
N LEU A 23 1.25 -1.44 7.01
CA LEU A 23 0.33 -2.51 7.42
C LEU A 23 -0.27 -2.24 8.79
N ILE A 24 0.56 -1.85 9.75
CA ILE A 24 0.13 -1.57 11.12
C ILE A 24 -0.91 -0.44 11.10
N ASP A 25 -0.64 0.65 10.40
CA ASP A 25 -1.57 1.78 10.29
C ASP A 25 -2.89 1.42 9.62
N SER A 26 -2.86 0.55 8.61
CA SER A 26 -4.04 0.23 7.81
C SER A 26 -4.94 -0.83 8.45
N TYR A 27 -4.36 -1.78 9.19
CA TYR A 27 -5.06 -2.96 9.70
C TYR A 27 -5.09 -3.10 11.21
N ILE A 28 -4.11 -2.58 11.94
CA ILE A 28 -4.00 -2.75 13.40
C ILE A 28 -4.52 -1.50 14.12
N ILE A 29 -4.16 -0.31 13.64
CA ILE A 29 -4.54 0.95 14.29
C ILE A 29 -6.02 1.28 14.04
N PRO A 30 -6.78 1.74 15.08
CA PRO A 30 -8.17 2.13 14.91
C PRO A 30 -8.36 3.26 13.90
N LYS A 31 -9.17 2.98 12.88
CA LYS A 31 -9.50 3.90 11.79
C LYS A 31 -10.32 5.09 12.31
N LYS A 32 -10.14 6.25 11.68
CA LYS A 32 -10.93 7.46 11.94
C LYS A 32 -12.08 7.52 10.94
N ASN A 33 -13.32 7.54 11.43
CA ASN A 33 -14.50 7.67 10.61
C ASN A 33 -14.95 9.12 10.55
N GLU A 34 -15.22 9.61 9.35
CA GLU A 34 -15.71 10.96 9.14
C GLU A 34 -16.73 11.04 8.00
N SER A 35 -17.81 11.77 8.21
CA SER A 35 -18.72 12.15 7.12
C SER A 35 -18.07 13.19 6.22
N ASP A 36 -18.28 13.04 4.92
CA ASP A 36 -17.76 13.92 3.88
C ASP A 36 -18.69 13.91 2.65
N LYS A 37 -18.41 14.79 1.69
CA LYS A 37 -19.16 14.93 0.45
C LYS A 37 -18.25 14.86 -0.76
N ILE A 38 -18.63 14.05 -1.75
CA ILE A 38 -18.00 14.01 -3.07
C ILE A 38 -18.32 15.32 -3.80
N VAL A 39 -17.28 16.01 -4.28
CA VAL A 39 -17.40 17.29 -5.00
C VAL A 39 -17.04 17.17 -6.47
N ALA A 40 -16.23 16.18 -6.84
CA ALA A 40 -15.85 15.91 -8.22
C ALA A 40 -15.48 14.44 -8.41
N TYR A 41 -15.54 13.99 -9.65
CA TYR A 41 -15.05 12.68 -10.06
C TYR A 41 -14.39 12.76 -11.44
N SER A 42 -13.54 11.78 -11.74
CA SER A 42 -12.92 11.59 -13.05
C SER A 42 -12.90 10.11 -13.41
N ALA A 43 -13.20 9.77 -14.67
CA ALA A 43 -13.04 8.42 -15.19
C ALA A 43 -11.56 8.01 -15.19
N ILE A 44 -11.29 6.75 -14.82
CA ILE A 44 -9.98 6.10 -14.95
C ILE A 44 -10.08 5.21 -16.20
N GLU A 45 -9.40 5.64 -17.27
CA GLU A 45 -9.33 4.92 -18.54
C GLU A 45 -7.89 4.51 -18.83
N GLN A 46 -7.68 3.27 -19.25
CA GLN A 46 -6.40 2.81 -19.77
C GLN A 46 -6.46 2.79 -21.30
N ASN A 47 -5.63 3.63 -21.92
CA ASN A 47 -5.44 3.63 -23.36
C ASN A 47 -4.34 2.61 -23.71
N THR A 48 -4.72 1.50 -24.34
CA THR A 48 -3.74 0.52 -24.82
C THR A 48 -3.50 0.78 -26.30
N ALA A 49 -2.39 1.44 -26.62
CA ALA A 49 -1.97 1.65 -28.00
C ALA A 49 -1.18 0.42 -28.46
N PHE A 50 -1.82 -0.47 -29.22
CA PHE A 50 -1.09 -1.53 -29.91
C PHE A 50 -0.39 -0.96 -31.14
N ARG A 51 0.90 -1.26 -31.32
CA ARG A 51 1.70 -0.82 -32.49
C ARG A 51 1.09 -1.19 -33.85
N PHE A 52 0.18 -2.17 -33.89
CA PHE A 52 -0.50 -2.64 -35.11
C PHE A 52 -2.02 -2.87 -34.92
N GLY A 53 -2.64 -2.25 -33.92
CA GLY A 53 -4.07 -2.45 -33.61
C GLY A 53 -4.81 -1.14 -33.35
N GLN A 54 -6.15 -1.19 -33.38
CA GLN A 54 -6.95 -0.05 -32.95
C GLN A 54 -6.69 0.22 -31.47
N PRO A 55 -6.53 1.49 -31.06
CA PRO A 55 -6.38 1.84 -29.65
C PRO A 55 -7.64 1.41 -28.91
N THR A 56 -7.48 0.50 -27.96
CA THR A 56 -8.58 0.07 -27.08
C THR A 56 -8.55 0.90 -25.81
N LYS A 57 -9.73 1.44 -25.46
CA LYS A 57 -9.98 2.09 -24.19
C LYS A 57 -10.57 1.07 -23.23
N THR A 58 -9.82 0.71 -22.19
CA THR A 58 -10.33 -0.11 -21.10
C THR A 58 -10.77 0.80 -19.97
N TYR A 59 -12.03 0.69 -19.57
CA TYR A 59 -12.55 1.40 -18.42
C TYR A 59 -12.15 0.70 -17.12
N LEU A 60 -11.45 1.39 -16.23
CA LEU A 60 -10.97 0.83 -14.96
C LEU A 60 -11.82 1.26 -13.76
N GLY A 61 -12.45 2.43 -13.82
CA GLY A 61 -13.30 2.90 -12.72
C GLY A 61 -13.36 4.42 -12.57
N PHE A 62 -13.69 4.88 -11.37
CA PHE A 62 -13.84 6.30 -11.07
C PHE A 62 -12.89 6.73 -9.96
N ARG A 63 -12.25 7.88 -10.12
CA ARG A 63 -11.53 8.59 -9.07
C ARG A 63 -12.43 9.69 -8.53
N PHE A 64 -12.62 9.72 -7.22
CA PHE A 64 -13.47 10.68 -6.51
C PHE A 64 -12.62 11.66 -5.69
N PHE A 65 -13.12 12.89 -5.62
CA PHE A 65 -12.54 13.97 -4.83
C PHE A 65 -13.59 14.51 -3.88
N THR A 66 -13.19 14.72 -2.62
CA THR A 66 -14.12 15.13 -1.57
C THR A 66 -13.88 16.55 -1.08
N LYS A 67 -14.88 17.10 -0.38
CA LYS A 67 -14.81 18.45 0.20
C LYS A 67 -13.68 18.57 1.22
N LYS A 68 -13.40 17.52 2.02
CA LYS A 68 -12.26 17.50 2.96
C LYS A 68 -10.94 17.10 2.31
N SER A 69 -10.82 17.18 0.98
CA SER A 69 -9.60 16.90 0.22
C SER A 69 -9.12 15.45 0.25
N TYR A 70 -10.00 14.50 0.58
CA TYR A 70 -9.70 13.09 0.38
C TYR A 70 -9.82 12.72 -1.10
N LYS A 71 -9.01 11.75 -1.50
CA LYS A 71 -8.99 11.17 -2.83
C LYS A 71 -9.08 9.67 -2.69
N PHE A 72 -9.97 9.04 -3.44
CA PHE A 72 -10.09 7.60 -3.50
C PHE A 72 -10.59 7.18 -4.88
N SER A 73 -10.35 5.93 -5.23
CA SER A 73 -10.75 5.38 -6.53
C SER A 73 -11.55 4.11 -6.30
N LEU A 74 -12.62 3.92 -7.07
CA LEU A 74 -13.43 2.70 -7.07
C LEU A 74 -13.32 1.98 -8.41
N GLU A 75 -13.24 0.65 -8.35
CA GLU A 75 -13.30 -0.21 -9.52
C GLU A 75 -14.73 -0.27 -10.05
N GLN A 76 -14.90 0.18 -11.29
CA GLN A 76 -16.13 0.11 -12.11
C GLN A 76 -17.44 0.64 -11.49
N THR A 77 -17.40 1.20 -10.27
CA THR A 77 -18.60 1.58 -9.50
C THR A 77 -18.70 3.07 -9.34
N PHE A 78 -19.83 3.64 -9.79
CA PHE A 78 -20.16 5.04 -9.58
C PHE A 78 -20.92 5.22 -8.27
N ILE A 79 -20.57 6.26 -7.50
CA ILE A 79 -21.35 6.65 -6.32
C ILE A 79 -22.31 7.76 -6.74
N GLU A 80 -23.60 7.45 -6.81
CA GLU A 80 -24.63 8.44 -7.13
C GLU A 80 -24.88 9.42 -5.98
N ASN A 81 -24.95 8.92 -4.73
CA ASN A 81 -25.16 9.76 -3.56
C ASN A 81 -23.83 10.38 -3.10
N PRO A 82 -23.65 11.71 -3.21
CA PRO A 82 -22.39 12.35 -2.88
C PRO A 82 -22.10 12.35 -1.37
N GLU A 83 -23.08 12.10 -0.50
CA GLU A 83 -22.87 12.01 0.94
C GLU A 83 -22.29 10.64 1.30
N ILE A 84 -21.07 10.66 1.83
CA ILE A 84 -20.31 9.45 2.15
C ILE A 84 -19.73 9.56 3.55
N THR A 85 -19.45 8.41 4.14
CA THR A 85 -18.59 8.29 5.32
C THR A 85 -17.32 7.58 4.91
N ILE A 86 -16.19 8.18 5.26
CA ILE A 86 -14.86 7.69 4.93
C ILE A 86 -14.18 7.24 6.22
N SER A 87 -13.60 6.05 6.20
CA SER A 87 -12.65 5.61 7.21
C SER A 87 -11.23 5.85 6.71
N THR A 88 -10.43 6.57 7.49
CA THR A 88 -9.02 6.80 7.19
C THR A 88 -8.09 6.16 8.20
N SER A 89 -6.93 5.70 7.73
CA SER A 89 -5.82 5.31 8.61
C SER A 89 -5.29 6.54 9.36
N ARG A 90 -4.60 6.37 10.49
CA ARG A 90 -4.23 7.51 11.34
C ARG A 90 -2.92 8.15 10.93
N ILE A 91 -1.94 7.34 10.57
CA ILE A 91 -0.57 7.77 10.28
C ILE A 91 -0.52 8.30 8.84
N PHE A 92 -0.90 7.47 7.88
CA PHE A 92 -0.82 7.80 6.46
C PHE A 92 -2.09 8.46 5.89
N ARG A 93 -3.18 8.50 6.67
CA ARG A 93 -4.48 9.07 6.26
C ARG A 93 -5.04 8.43 4.98
N ASN A 94 -4.69 7.17 4.73
CA ASN A 94 -5.17 6.42 3.58
C ASN A 94 -6.67 6.15 3.73
N VAL A 95 -7.42 6.32 2.64
CA VAL A 95 -8.83 5.92 2.61
C VAL A 95 -8.90 4.40 2.61
N THR A 96 -9.47 3.84 3.67
CA THR A 96 -9.53 2.38 3.87
C THR A 96 -10.94 1.84 3.69
N ASN A 97 -11.95 2.63 4.02
CA ASN A 97 -13.35 2.27 3.83
C ASN A 97 -14.12 3.47 3.28
N VAL A 98 -15.11 3.21 2.44
CA VAL A 98 -16.07 4.19 1.94
C VAL A 98 -17.46 3.55 1.95
N TYR A 99 -18.41 4.20 2.59
CA TYR A 99 -19.79 3.76 2.64
C TYR A 99 -20.75 4.95 2.62
N ASN A 100 -21.96 4.74 2.13
CA ASN A 100 -23.06 5.70 2.23
C ASN A 100 -24.34 4.99 2.69
N GLN A 101 -25.48 5.67 2.60
CA GLN A 101 -26.77 5.08 2.93
C GLN A 101 -27.18 3.94 1.98
N ASN A 102 -26.63 3.90 0.77
CA ASN A 102 -26.98 2.95 -0.29
C ASN A 102 -26.08 1.70 -0.29
N GLY A 103 -24.96 1.70 0.44
CA GLY A 103 -24.09 0.54 0.52
C GLY A 103 -22.67 0.80 0.99
N ASN A 104 -21.90 -0.29 1.04
CA ASN A 104 -20.48 -0.29 1.39
C ASN A 104 -19.64 -0.54 0.13
N TYR A 105 -18.78 0.41 -0.21
CA TYR A 105 -17.91 0.39 -1.40
C TYR A 105 -16.45 0.03 -1.05
N SER A 106 -16.17 -0.33 0.21
CA SER A 106 -14.80 -0.50 0.70
C SER A 106 -14.05 -1.63 0.00
N GLU A 107 -14.76 -2.67 -0.44
CA GLU A 107 -14.15 -3.80 -1.18
C GLU A 107 -13.79 -3.42 -2.62
N GLN A 108 -14.42 -2.38 -3.17
CA GLN A 108 -14.20 -1.88 -4.53
C GLN A 108 -13.13 -0.77 -4.56
N LEU A 109 -12.55 -0.41 -3.41
CA LEU A 109 -11.50 0.59 -3.33
C LEU A 109 -10.24 0.08 -4.04
N ILE A 110 -9.86 0.81 -5.10
CA ILE A 110 -8.55 0.68 -5.72
C ILE A 110 -7.54 1.32 -4.77
N SER A 111 -6.95 0.47 -3.94
CA SER A 111 -5.93 0.83 -2.95
C SER A 111 -4.69 -0.05 -3.19
N GLY A 112 -3.51 0.54 -3.06
CA GLY A 112 -2.23 -0.20 -3.10
C GLY A 112 -2.10 -1.22 -1.98
N MET A 113 -2.97 -1.18 -0.99
CA MET A 113 -3.01 -2.14 0.11
C MET A 113 -4.20 -3.11 0.01
N ASN A 114 -4.91 -3.17 -1.11
CA ASN A 114 -5.98 -4.14 -1.35
C ASN A 114 -5.57 -5.20 -2.39
N GLY A 115 -6.31 -6.32 -2.41
CA GLY A 115 -6.14 -7.39 -3.41
C GLY A 115 -4.75 -8.01 -3.42
N ILE A 116 -4.20 -8.23 -4.62
CA ILE A 116 -2.89 -8.90 -4.82
C ILE A 116 -1.74 -8.17 -4.13
N ASN A 117 -1.79 -6.83 -4.08
CA ASN A 117 -0.73 -6.03 -3.48
C ASN A 117 -0.62 -6.27 -1.98
N LEU A 118 -1.75 -6.53 -1.29
CA LEU A 118 -1.75 -6.89 0.13
C LEU A 118 -1.00 -8.20 0.38
N TYR A 119 -1.30 -9.24 -0.41
CA TYR A 119 -0.65 -10.54 -0.27
C TYR A 119 0.85 -10.44 -0.52
N VAL A 120 1.26 -9.70 -1.56
CA VAL A 120 2.67 -9.42 -1.83
C VAL A 120 3.31 -8.71 -0.64
N PHE A 121 2.68 -7.65 -0.12
CA PHE A 121 3.21 -6.88 1.00
C PHE A 121 3.31 -7.71 2.29
N LEU A 122 2.36 -8.62 2.55
CA LEU A 122 2.39 -9.55 3.68
C LEU A 122 3.53 -10.55 3.58
N ILE A 123 3.71 -11.21 2.42
CA ILE A 123 4.79 -12.17 2.18
C ILE A 123 6.15 -11.50 2.38
N LEU A 124 6.29 -10.31 1.81
CA LEU A 124 7.46 -9.45 1.92
C LEU A 124 7.74 -9.07 3.39
N SER A 125 6.71 -8.68 4.14
CA SER A 125 6.80 -8.33 5.56
C SER A 125 7.26 -9.50 6.43
N ILE A 126 6.65 -10.67 6.25
CA ILE A 126 7.03 -11.91 6.95
C ILE A 126 8.48 -12.30 6.61
N SER A 127 8.85 -12.23 5.33
CA SER A 127 10.20 -12.55 4.87
C SER A 127 11.24 -11.61 5.49
N SER A 128 10.92 -10.31 5.62
CA SER A 128 11.78 -9.34 6.30
C SER A 128 11.98 -9.69 7.78
N ILE A 129 10.90 -10.01 8.50
CA ILE A 129 10.98 -10.43 9.92
C ILE A 129 11.87 -11.68 10.06
N VAL A 130 11.65 -12.69 9.23
CA VAL A 130 12.45 -13.93 9.25
C VAL A 130 13.92 -13.64 8.95
N SER A 131 14.21 -12.78 7.97
CA SER A 131 15.60 -12.46 7.62
C SER A 131 16.35 -11.73 8.74
N ILE A 132 15.67 -10.85 9.49
CA ILE A 132 16.23 -10.20 10.68
C ILE A 132 16.42 -11.22 11.79
N LEU A 133 15.46 -12.13 12.02
CA LEU A 133 15.59 -13.20 13.02
C LEU A 133 16.81 -14.08 12.73
N VAL A 134 17.00 -14.51 11.49
CA VAL A 134 18.19 -15.26 11.06
C VAL A 134 19.46 -14.48 11.37
N LEU A 135 19.48 -13.17 11.08
CA LEU A 135 20.62 -12.30 11.36
C LEU A 135 20.94 -12.18 12.86
N THR A 136 19.92 -12.18 13.72
CA THR A 136 20.07 -12.05 15.18
C THR A 136 20.37 -13.35 15.91
N LEU A 137 19.82 -14.47 15.45
CA LEU A 137 19.91 -15.78 16.12
C LEU A 137 21.15 -16.56 15.68
N ASN A 138 21.62 -16.38 14.45
CA ASN A 138 22.80 -17.06 13.95
C ASN A 138 24.03 -16.14 14.04
N GLY A 139 24.93 -16.43 14.98
CA GLY A 139 26.16 -15.64 15.17
C GLY A 139 27.21 -15.81 14.07
N ASN A 140 27.11 -16.85 13.23
CA ASN A 140 28.06 -17.19 12.17
C ASN A 140 27.39 -17.23 10.79
N ILE A 141 27.14 -16.05 10.23
CA ILE A 141 26.52 -15.91 8.91
C ILE A 141 27.61 -15.63 7.89
N SER A 142 27.54 -16.26 6.73
CA SER A 142 28.48 -16.00 5.65
C SER A 142 28.30 -14.58 5.10
N ASN A 143 29.37 -13.99 4.58
CA ASN A 143 29.31 -12.68 3.92
C ASN A 143 28.31 -12.65 2.75
N THR A 144 28.11 -13.79 2.07
CA THR A 144 27.14 -13.92 0.99
C THR A 144 25.71 -13.83 1.51
N THR A 145 25.37 -14.57 2.58
CA THR A 145 24.04 -14.50 3.19
C THR A 145 23.75 -13.11 3.75
N PHE A 146 24.73 -12.47 4.39
CA PHE A 146 24.58 -11.10 4.87
C PHE A 146 24.25 -10.11 3.74
N SER A 147 25.00 -10.16 2.63
CA SER A 147 24.76 -9.31 1.46
C SER A 147 23.39 -9.55 0.83
N SER A 148 22.95 -10.81 0.75
CA SER A 148 21.60 -11.15 0.27
C SER A 148 20.50 -10.55 1.15
N ILE A 149 20.65 -10.58 2.48
CA ILE A 149 19.70 -9.97 3.42
C ILE A 149 19.61 -8.46 3.21
N VAL A 150 20.76 -7.78 3.07
CA VAL A 150 20.78 -6.33 2.81
C VAL A 150 20.10 -6.00 1.48
N THR A 151 20.45 -6.73 0.42
CA THR A 151 19.88 -6.54 -0.92
C THR A 151 18.36 -6.78 -0.93
N PHE A 152 17.90 -7.80 -0.21
CA PHE A 152 16.48 -8.08 -0.04
C PHE A 152 15.74 -6.91 0.62
N HIS A 153 16.30 -6.29 1.66
CA HIS A 153 15.69 -5.13 2.31
C HIS A 153 15.65 -3.87 1.41
N LEU A 154 16.67 -3.66 0.57
CA LEU A 154 16.63 -2.59 -0.43
C LEU A 154 15.54 -2.85 -1.48
N PHE A 155 15.40 -4.09 -1.94
CA PHE A 155 14.34 -4.50 -2.84
C PHE A 155 12.95 -4.32 -2.22
N MET A 156 12.80 -4.65 -0.93
CA MET A 156 11.57 -4.42 -0.16
C MET A 156 11.13 -2.95 -0.19
N ILE A 157 12.04 -2.00 0.05
CA ILE A 157 11.73 -0.57 -0.03
C ILE A 157 11.28 -0.20 -1.43
N PHE A 158 12.01 -0.68 -2.44
CA PHE A 158 11.68 -0.38 -3.83
C PHE A 158 10.25 -0.81 -4.15
N ILE A 159 9.89 -2.06 -3.82
CA ILE A 159 8.53 -2.56 -4.03
C ILE A 159 7.49 -1.79 -3.20
N ALA A 160 7.76 -1.53 -1.92
CA ALA A 160 6.86 -0.75 -1.07
C ALA A 160 6.60 0.65 -1.62
N THR A 161 7.64 1.29 -2.16
CA THR A 161 7.57 2.61 -2.78
C THR A 161 6.75 2.57 -4.07
N VAL A 162 6.98 1.57 -4.94
CA VAL A 162 6.21 1.38 -6.17
C VAL A 162 4.74 1.16 -5.86
N ILE A 163 4.42 0.27 -4.91
CA ILE A 163 3.05 0.00 -4.49
C ILE A 163 2.40 1.27 -3.94
N TYR A 164 3.11 2.07 -3.15
CA TYR A 164 2.59 3.31 -2.58
C TYR A 164 2.28 4.37 -3.65
N PHE A 165 3.13 4.51 -4.68
CA PHE A 165 2.94 5.51 -5.75
C PHE A 165 2.02 5.06 -6.89
N MET A 166 1.73 3.76 -7.03
CA MET A 166 0.78 3.25 -8.03
C MET A 166 -0.70 3.42 -7.63
N VAL A 167 -1.00 4.00 -6.46
CA VAL A 167 -2.36 4.30 -5.94
C VAL A 167 -2.76 5.74 -6.27
#